data_AF-A0A1F9CLG7-F1
#
_entry.id   AF-A0A1F9CLG7-F1
#
_cell.length_a   1.000
_cell.length_b   1.000
_cell.length_c   1.000
_cell.angle_alpha   90.00
_cell.angle_beta   90.00
_cell.angle_gamma   90.00
#
_symmetry.space_group_name_H-M   'P 1'
#
loop_
_entity.id
_entity.type
_entity.pdbx_description
1 polymer ?
#
loop_
_entity_poly.entity_id
_entity_poly.type
_entity_poly.pdbx_seq_one_letter_code
_entity_poly.pdbx_strand_id
1 'polypeptide(L)'
;MSHLFPAPLSLDTSLTRRGFLTRTVAGIAILLAARVGLRARGAHARDSFESDPYAPKNLQAAHFNTLQALCERIVTPAPGAPSTREARVALRIDHEIGYQGPAFARDLRDALTLIEYGGMLEGKLRPFTRLSPADQDDVIRAMFRSRLAIRRTAIAGLKLAIAFFYYGDDRTWKSTGYDGPWIARRIAETERDFPFPTSVHEKKA
;
A
#
# COMPACT_ATOMS: atom_id res chain seq x y z
N MET A 1 30.54 20.60 -49.57
CA MET A 1 29.24 20.04 -49.13
C MET A 1 29.56 19.04 -48.04
N SER A 2 29.48 19.47 -46.79
CA SER A 2 29.93 18.72 -45.61
C SER A 2 28.84 18.83 -44.56
N HIS A 3 28.35 17.69 -44.12
CA HIS A 3 27.10 17.51 -43.40
C HIS A 3 27.11 18.10 -41.98
N LEU A 4 26.01 18.79 -41.65
CA LEU A 4 25.56 19.01 -40.28
C LEU A 4 25.25 17.68 -39.61
N PHE A 5 25.93 17.40 -38.50
CA PHE A 5 25.43 16.55 -37.41
C PHE A 5 25.77 17.25 -36.09
N PRO A 6 24.79 17.61 -35.24
CA PRO A 6 25.10 18.07 -33.89
C PRO A 6 25.56 16.87 -33.04
N ALA A 7 26.52 17.14 -32.16
CA ALA A 7 27.04 16.18 -31.18
C ALA A 7 25.91 15.56 -30.32
N PRO A 8 26.04 14.30 -29.88
CA PRO A 8 25.08 13.71 -28.96
C PRO A 8 25.05 14.49 -27.65
N LEU A 9 23.84 14.86 -27.21
CA LEU A 9 23.56 15.39 -25.88
C LEU A 9 24.09 14.40 -24.84
N SER A 10 25.19 14.77 -24.20
CA SER A 10 25.72 14.07 -23.04
C SER A 10 24.79 14.39 -21.87
N LEU A 11 23.78 13.55 -21.64
CA LEU A 11 23.01 13.61 -20.41
C LEU A 11 23.92 13.16 -19.27
N ASP A 12 24.42 14.14 -18.53
CA ASP A 12 25.18 13.97 -17.30
C ASP A 12 24.34 13.14 -16.32
N THR A 13 24.57 11.83 -16.32
CA THR A 13 23.74 10.82 -15.65
C THR A 13 24.41 10.39 -14.35
N SER A 14 24.80 11.36 -13.53
CA SER A 14 25.31 11.12 -12.18
C SER A 14 24.31 11.55 -11.10
N LEU A 15 23.06 11.10 -11.23
CA LEU A 15 22.16 10.92 -10.08
C LEU A 15 21.94 9.43 -9.88
N THR A 16 22.92 8.82 -9.22
CA THR A 16 22.99 7.39 -8.96
C THR A 16 21.72 6.92 -8.22
N ARG A 17 21.01 5.94 -8.79
CA ARG A 17 19.81 5.30 -8.24
C ARG A 17 19.98 4.81 -6.78
N ARG A 18 21.22 4.57 -6.36
CA ARG A 18 21.59 4.21 -4.97
C ARG A 18 21.59 5.41 -4.02
N GLY A 19 21.93 6.62 -4.46
CA GLY A 19 21.95 7.82 -3.61
C GLY A 19 20.56 8.27 -3.16
N PHE A 20 19.51 7.94 -3.91
CA PHE A 20 18.13 8.20 -3.53
C PHE A 20 17.65 7.26 -2.42
N LEU A 21 18.10 6.00 -2.42
CA LEU A 21 17.79 5.02 -1.38
C LEU A 21 18.62 5.23 -0.11
N THR A 22 19.84 5.76 -0.23
CA THR A 22 20.68 6.08 0.94
C THR A 22 20.21 7.35 1.65
N ARG A 23 19.60 8.32 0.95
CA ARG A 23 19.13 9.58 1.55
C ARG A 23 17.71 9.51 2.17
N THR A 24 16.96 8.41 1.99
CA THR A 24 15.69 8.15 2.68
C THR A 24 15.84 7.34 3.98
N VAL A 25 17.04 6.88 4.33
CA VAL A 25 17.34 6.24 5.63
C VAL A 25 17.49 7.25 6.77
N ALA A 26 17.57 8.56 6.46
CA ALA A 26 17.57 9.65 7.44
C ALA A 26 16.17 10.01 7.99
N GLY A 27 15.26 9.02 8.08
CA GLY A 27 13.96 9.14 8.74
C GLY A 27 13.80 8.25 9.97
N ILE A 28 14.88 7.60 10.44
CA ILE A 28 14.86 6.58 11.50
C ILE A 28 15.09 7.16 12.91
N ALA A 29 15.42 8.43 13.07
CA ALA A 29 15.67 9.03 14.38
C ALA A 29 14.53 9.98 14.80
N ILE A 30 13.51 9.41 15.46
CA ILE A 30 12.80 9.88 16.68
C ILE A 30 11.50 9.06 16.79
N LEU A 31 11.62 7.81 17.25
CA LEU A 31 10.53 6.94 17.68
C LEU A 31 10.62 6.67 19.19
N LEU A 32 10.97 7.69 19.98
CA LEU A 32 11.16 7.57 21.43
C LEU A 32 10.08 8.23 22.29
N ALA A 33 8.95 8.66 21.72
CA ALA A 33 7.86 9.27 22.49
C ALA A 33 6.49 8.65 22.21
N ALA A 34 6.35 7.32 22.30
CA ALA A 34 5.04 6.67 22.48
C ALA A 34 5.16 5.21 22.97
N ARG A 35 6.09 4.91 23.89
CA ARG A 35 6.20 3.55 24.48
C ARG A 35 5.54 3.41 25.85
N VAL A 36 4.73 4.40 26.25
CA VAL A 36 3.99 4.41 27.53
C VAL A 36 2.50 4.51 27.22
N GLY A 37 1.80 3.38 27.24
CA GLY A 37 0.33 3.34 27.17
C GLY A 37 -0.28 2.08 26.56
N LEU A 38 0.49 1.26 25.84
CA LEU A 38 -0.08 0.11 25.12
C LEU A 38 -0.14 -1.15 26.00
N ARG A 39 -1.06 -1.17 26.97
CA ARG A 39 -1.48 -2.42 27.64
C ARG A 39 -2.98 -2.59 27.88
N ALA A 40 -3.83 -1.73 27.35
CA ALA A 40 -5.26 -2.00 27.41
C ALA A 40 -5.95 -1.54 26.13
N ARG A 41 -6.88 -2.37 25.64
CA ARG A 41 -7.96 -2.08 24.67
C ARG A 41 -7.76 -2.56 23.23
N GLY A 42 -7.23 -3.78 23.06
CA GLY A 42 -7.38 -4.58 21.83
C GLY A 42 -8.66 -5.43 21.77
N ALA A 43 -9.69 -5.15 22.58
CA ALA A 43 -10.79 -6.10 22.81
C ALA A 43 -11.97 -6.02 21.82
N HIS A 44 -12.15 -4.93 21.06
CA HIS A 44 -13.37 -4.79 20.22
C HIS A 44 -13.24 -5.28 18.77
N ALA A 45 -12.05 -5.68 18.32
CA ALA A 45 -11.84 -6.18 16.96
C ALA A 45 -11.31 -7.62 16.91
N ARG A 46 -10.94 -8.23 18.05
CA ARG A 46 -10.38 -9.60 18.06
C ARG A 46 -11.45 -10.67 17.88
N ASP A 47 -12.68 -10.45 18.35
CA ASP A 47 -13.72 -11.48 18.32
C ASP A 47 -14.23 -11.84 16.91
N SER A 48 -13.96 -11.03 15.89
CA SER A 48 -14.48 -11.29 14.53
C SER A 48 -13.52 -12.05 13.61
N PHE A 49 -12.26 -12.26 14.01
CA PHE A 49 -11.24 -12.86 13.12
C PHE A 49 -10.74 -14.24 13.58
N GLU A 50 -11.10 -14.70 14.77
CA GLU A 50 -10.54 -15.93 15.36
C GLU A 50 -11.00 -17.22 14.66
N SER A 51 -11.92 -17.12 13.69
CA SER A 51 -12.39 -18.23 12.84
C SER A 51 -12.20 -18.00 11.33
N ASP A 52 -11.58 -16.88 10.91
CA ASP A 52 -11.33 -16.60 9.49
C ASP A 52 -9.94 -17.10 9.07
N PRO A 53 -9.81 -18.04 8.10
CA PRO A 53 -8.50 -18.43 7.55
C PRO A 53 -7.72 -17.26 6.93
N TYR A 54 -8.37 -16.11 6.75
CA TYR A 54 -7.81 -14.85 6.27
C TYR A 54 -7.57 -13.83 7.39
N ALA A 55 -7.42 -14.23 8.65
CA ALA A 55 -6.98 -13.34 9.72
C ALA A 55 -5.59 -12.74 9.44
N PRO A 56 -5.28 -11.51 9.95
CA PRO A 56 -3.95 -10.94 9.82
C PRO A 56 -2.91 -11.83 10.50
N LYS A 57 -1.80 -12.06 9.82
CA LYS A 57 -0.71 -12.95 10.26
C LYS A 57 0.52 -12.18 10.71
N ASN A 58 0.82 -11.05 10.09
CA ASN A 58 2.10 -10.34 10.31
C ASN A 58 1.94 -9.07 11.17
N LEU A 59 0.84 -8.36 11.02
CA LEU A 59 0.50 -7.17 11.80
C LEU A 59 -0.25 -7.54 13.08
N GLN A 60 0.05 -6.79 14.13
CA GLN A 60 -0.77 -6.84 15.34
C GLN A 60 -2.15 -6.23 15.06
N ALA A 61 -3.16 -6.72 15.77
CA ALA A 61 -4.56 -6.29 15.58
C ALA A 61 -4.74 -4.76 15.60
N ALA A 62 -4.02 -4.04 16.46
CA ALA A 62 -4.09 -2.57 16.53
C ALA A 62 -3.62 -1.91 15.23
N HIS A 63 -2.45 -2.30 14.71
CA HIS A 63 -1.91 -1.78 13.45
C HIS A 63 -2.78 -2.16 12.26
N PHE A 64 -3.30 -3.38 12.26
CA PHE A 64 -4.22 -3.85 11.22
C PHE A 64 -5.52 -3.03 11.19
N ASN A 65 -6.10 -2.71 12.35
CA ASN A 65 -7.29 -1.86 12.42
C ASN A 65 -7.04 -0.44 11.90
N THR A 66 -5.89 0.15 12.25
CA THR A 66 -5.48 1.45 11.71
C THR A 66 -5.33 1.39 10.19
N LEU A 67 -4.70 0.34 9.67
CA LEU A 67 -4.55 0.15 8.23
C LEU A 67 -5.91 0.01 7.54
N GLN A 68 -6.84 -0.77 8.12
CA GLN A 68 -8.18 -0.95 7.58
C GLN A 68 -8.97 0.36 7.54
N ALA A 69 -8.97 1.12 8.64
CA ALA A 69 -9.60 2.44 8.70
C ALA A 69 -8.98 3.41 7.68
N LEU A 70 -7.65 3.36 7.50
CA LEU A 70 -6.95 4.18 6.52
C LEU A 70 -7.32 3.80 5.08
N CYS A 71 -7.41 2.50 4.76
CA CYS A 71 -7.86 2.02 3.44
C CYS A 71 -9.21 2.60 3.05
N GLU A 72 -10.19 2.55 3.95
CA GLU A 72 -11.54 3.07 3.74
C GLU A 72 -11.60 4.59 3.50
N ARG A 73 -10.58 5.33 3.95
CA ARG A 73 -10.49 6.79 3.81
C ARG A 73 -9.65 7.24 2.63
N ILE A 74 -8.64 6.45 2.24
CA ILE A 74 -7.80 6.72 1.07
C ILE A 74 -8.52 6.41 -0.24
N VAL A 75 -9.31 5.34 -0.28
CA VAL A 75 -10.01 4.89 -1.48
C VAL A 75 -11.50 5.13 -1.32
N THR A 76 -12.08 5.83 -2.28
CA THR A 76 -13.54 5.90 -2.47
C THR A 76 -13.89 5.02 -3.68
N PRO A 77 -14.48 3.84 -3.48
CA PRO A 77 -14.90 2.97 -4.57
C PRO A 77 -15.89 3.68 -5.49
N ALA A 78 -15.73 3.51 -6.80
CA ALA A 78 -16.75 3.89 -7.76
C ALA A 78 -18.01 3.02 -7.60
N PRO A 79 -19.19 3.48 -8.04
CA PRO A 79 -20.40 2.65 -8.06
C PRO A 79 -20.15 1.30 -8.76
N GLY A 80 -20.48 0.21 -8.07
CA GLY A 80 -20.29 -1.16 -8.58
C GLY A 80 -18.86 -1.72 -8.44
N ALA A 81 -17.87 -0.93 -7.99
CA ALA A 81 -16.54 -1.43 -7.65
C ALA A 81 -16.53 -2.01 -6.22
N PRO A 82 -15.67 -3.01 -5.92
CA PRO A 82 -15.58 -3.56 -4.57
C PRO A 82 -15.06 -2.50 -3.59
N SER A 83 -15.56 -2.52 -2.36
CA SER A 83 -14.97 -1.82 -1.23
C SER A 83 -13.55 -2.33 -0.95
N THR A 84 -12.77 -1.56 -0.19
CA THR A 84 -11.42 -1.98 0.24
C THR A 84 -11.45 -3.23 1.13
N ARG A 85 -12.57 -3.50 1.82
CA ARG A 85 -12.80 -4.73 2.58
C ARG A 85 -13.04 -5.92 1.65
N GLU A 86 -13.90 -5.78 0.65
CA GLU A 86 -14.18 -6.83 -0.36
C GLU A 86 -12.96 -7.15 -1.24
N ALA A 87 -12.14 -6.14 -1.53
CA ALA A 87 -10.84 -6.28 -2.18
C ALA A 87 -9.72 -6.77 -1.24
N ARG A 88 -10.03 -6.93 0.06
CA ARG A 88 -9.13 -7.41 1.11
C ARG A 88 -7.78 -6.67 1.14
N VAL A 89 -7.79 -5.36 0.89
CA VAL A 89 -6.57 -4.55 0.69
C VAL A 89 -5.63 -4.65 1.89
N ALA A 90 -6.15 -4.45 3.10
CA ALA A 90 -5.35 -4.51 4.32
C ALA A 90 -4.73 -5.90 4.56
N LEU A 91 -5.43 -6.98 4.23
CA LEU A 91 -4.93 -8.35 4.35
C LEU A 91 -3.86 -8.67 3.30
N ARG A 92 -4.02 -8.17 2.07
CA ARG A 92 -3.00 -8.33 1.02
C ARG A 92 -1.72 -7.59 1.39
N ILE A 93 -1.83 -6.39 1.95
CA ILE A 93 -0.69 -5.66 2.54
C ILE A 93 -0.08 -6.48 3.69
N ASP A 94 -0.89 -6.98 4.61
CA ASP A 94 -0.42 -7.82 5.73
C ASP A 94 0.39 -9.02 5.25
N HIS A 95 -0.12 -9.73 4.24
CA HIS A 95 0.53 -10.88 3.65
C HIS A 95 1.86 -10.50 2.97
N GLU A 96 1.90 -9.40 2.23
CA GLU A 96 3.09 -8.94 1.52
C GLU A 96 4.26 -8.64 2.47
N ILE A 97 3.98 -8.08 3.66
CA ILE A 97 5.00 -7.80 4.67
C ILE A 97 5.79 -9.06 5.05
N GLY A 98 5.14 -10.22 5.05
CA GLY A 98 5.77 -11.51 5.36
C GLY A 98 6.94 -11.86 4.44
N TYR A 99 6.92 -11.37 3.19
CA TYR A 99 7.98 -11.63 2.20
C TYR A 99 9.13 -10.60 2.23
N GLN A 100 8.87 -9.39 2.72
CA GLN A 100 9.82 -8.27 2.69
C GLN A 100 10.79 -8.26 3.89
N GLY A 101 10.53 -9.08 4.91
CA GLY A 101 11.40 -9.26 6.07
C GLY A 101 11.13 -8.29 7.23
N PRO A 102 11.80 -8.49 8.38
CA PRO A 102 11.43 -7.88 9.66
C PRO A 102 11.72 -6.37 9.75
N ALA A 103 12.63 -5.83 8.92
CA ALA A 103 12.90 -4.40 8.88
C ALA A 103 11.73 -3.62 8.27
N PHE A 104 11.25 -4.06 7.11
CA PHE A 104 10.08 -3.47 6.46
C PHE A 104 8.83 -3.55 7.34
N ALA A 105 8.64 -4.69 8.02
CA ALA A 105 7.54 -4.86 8.98
C ALA A 105 7.60 -3.90 10.17
N ARG A 106 8.79 -3.45 10.60
CA ARG A 106 8.94 -2.42 11.64
C ARG A 106 8.54 -1.06 11.08
N ASP A 107 9.11 -0.67 9.95
CA ASP A 107 8.85 0.64 9.34
C ASP A 107 7.35 0.86 9.06
N LEU A 108 6.65 -0.18 8.60
CA LEU A 108 5.20 -0.10 8.39
C LEU A 108 4.42 0.08 9.70
N ARG A 109 4.78 -0.65 10.76
CA ARG A 109 4.15 -0.49 12.09
C ARG A 109 4.40 0.89 12.67
N ASP A 110 5.58 1.44 12.45
CA ASP A 110 5.93 2.79 12.90
C ASP A 110 5.14 3.85 12.13
N ALA A 111 4.99 3.68 10.81
CA ALA A 111 4.12 4.53 9.98
C ALA A 111 2.65 4.45 10.43
N LEU A 112 2.12 3.26 10.72
CA LEU A 112 0.76 3.08 11.23
C LEU A 112 0.58 3.67 12.63
N THR A 113 1.59 3.58 13.49
CA THR A 113 1.56 4.21 14.82
C THR A 113 1.55 5.74 14.69
N LEU A 114 2.30 6.29 13.73
CA LEU A 114 2.28 7.73 13.43
C LEU A 114 0.92 8.20 12.91
N ILE A 115 0.19 7.37 12.16
CA ILE A 115 -1.19 7.65 11.75
C ILE A 115 -2.13 7.60 12.96
N GLU A 116 -2.05 6.53 13.75
CA GLU A 116 -2.96 6.27 14.87
C GLU A 116 -2.97 7.40 15.90
N TYR A 117 -1.81 8.01 16.15
CA TYR A 117 -1.68 9.12 17.10
C TYR A 117 -1.40 10.47 16.44
N GLY A 118 -1.35 10.53 15.11
CA GLY A 118 -0.94 11.71 14.35
C GLY A 118 -1.86 12.91 14.56
N GLY A 119 -3.16 12.67 14.80
CA GLY A 119 -4.16 13.70 15.03
C GLY A 119 -3.97 14.51 16.32
N MET A 120 -3.12 14.06 17.25
CA MET A 120 -2.84 14.82 18.47
C MET A 120 -2.19 16.19 18.17
N LEU A 121 -1.43 16.30 17.07
CA LEU A 121 -0.86 17.56 16.61
C LEU A 121 -1.92 18.55 16.09
N GLU A 122 -3.12 18.05 15.76
CA GLU A 122 -4.30 18.83 15.37
C GLU A 122 -5.33 18.95 16.51
N GLY A 123 -4.91 18.65 17.76
CA GLY A 123 -5.78 18.72 18.94
C GLY A 123 -6.77 17.56 19.08
N LYS A 124 -6.64 16.50 18.27
CA LYS A 124 -7.49 15.31 18.36
C LYS A 124 -6.89 14.35 19.40
N LEU A 125 -7.49 14.31 20.59
CA LEU A 125 -7.00 13.49 21.72
C LEU A 125 -7.39 12.01 21.64
N ARG A 126 -8.17 11.62 20.63
CA ARG A 126 -8.58 10.23 20.39
C ARG A 126 -7.70 9.62 19.28
N PRO A 127 -7.37 8.32 19.37
CA PRO A 127 -6.68 7.61 18.29
C PRO A 127 -7.46 7.68 16.97
N PHE A 128 -6.77 7.64 15.83
CA PHE A 128 -7.34 7.76 14.49
C PHE A 128 -8.52 6.81 14.26
N THR A 129 -8.38 5.54 14.67
CA THR A 129 -9.46 4.53 14.56
C THR A 129 -10.73 4.86 15.34
N ARG A 130 -10.68 5.82 16.28
CA ARG A 130 -11.81 6.27 17.12
C ARG A 130 -12.31 7.67 16.77
N LEU A 131 -11.75 8.29 15.74
CA LEU A 131 -12.21 9.57 15.24
C LEU A 131 -13.46 9.41 14.37
N SER A 132 -14.22 10.49 14.20
CA SER A 132 -15.29 10.52 13.20
C SER A 132 -14.68 10.44 11.79
N PRO A 133 -15.42 10.01 10.75
CA PRO A 133 -14.90 9.97 9.39
C PRO A 133 -14.36 11.32 8.91
N ALA A 134 -15.05 12.42 9.23
CA ALA A 134 -14.60 13.77 8.89
C ALA A 134 -13.26 14.14 9.60
N ASP A 135 -13.13 13.78 10.87
CA ASP A 135 -11.91 13.99 11.64
C ASP A 135 -10.75 13.12 11.12
N GLN A 136 -11.01 11.90 10.67
CA GLN A 136 -10.01 11.05 10.02
C GLN A 136 -9.50 11.70 8.75
N ASP A 137 -10.39 12.21 7.90
CA ASP A 137 -10.01 12.90 6.67
C ASP A 137 -9.21 14.18 6.96
N ASP A 138 -9.54 14.91 8.02
CA ASP A 138 -8.78 16.07 8.49
C ASP A 138 -7.35 15.70 8.89
N VAL A 139 -7.17 14.62 9.66
CA VAL A 139 -5.84 14.12 10.06
C VAL A 139 -5.03 13.73 8.83
N ILE A 140 -5.62 13.00 7.88
CA ILE A 140 -4.94 12.61 6.63
C ILE A 140 -4.49 13.86 5.85
N ARG A 141 -5.39 14.84 5.68
CA ARG A 141 -5.06 16.12 5.01
C ARG A 141 -3.96 16.90 5.75
N ALA A 142 -3.97 16.89 7.08
CA ALA A 142 -2.95 17.55 7.89
C ALA A 142 -1.59 16.87 7.73
N MET A 143 -1.55 15.53 7.68
CA MET A 143 -0.31 14.78 7.45
C MET A 143 0.32 15.07 6.10
N PHE A 144 -0.47 15.15 5.03
CA PHE A 144 0.03 15.52 3.69
C PHE A 144 0.58 16.96 3.65
N ARG A 145 -0.02 17.88 4.40
CA ARG A 145 0.39 19.30 4.45
C ARG A 145 1.41 19.62 5.54
N SER A 146 1.80 18.63 6.34
CA SER A 146 2.67 18.86 7.49
C SER A 146 4.05 19.33 7.05
N ARG A 147 4.67 20.22 7.84
CA ARG A 147 6.08 20.61 7.66
C ARG A 147 7.03 19.45 7.98
N LEU A 148 6.59 18.49 8.81
CA LEU A 148 7.36 17.32 9.19
C LEU A 148 7.43 16.31 8.05
N ALA A 149 8.62 16.12 7.48
CA ALA A 149 8.83 15.23 6.33
C ALA A 149 8.41 13.78 6.63
N ILE A 150 8.59 13.32 7.87
CA ILE A 150 8.18 11.97 8.30
C ILE A 150 6.67 11.75 8.17
N ARG A 151 5.83 12.75 8.52
CA ARG A 151 4.36 12.64 8.39
C ARG A 151 3.96 12.52 6.92
N ARG A 152 4.55 13.33 6.05
CA ARG A 152 4.29 13.29 4.60
C ARG A 152 4.76 11.98 3.98
N THR A 153 5.93 11.50 4.37
CA THR A 153 6.52 10.26 3.83
C THR A 153 5.69 9.04 4.25
N ALA A 154 5.29 8.96 5.52
CA ALA A 154 4.46 7.87 6.03
C ALA A 154 3.11 7.79 5.31
N ILE A 155 2.37 8.90 5.23
CA ILE A 155 1.05 8.90 4.59
C ILE A 155 1.15 8.67 3.07
N ALA A 156 2.18 9.18 2.41
CA ALA A 156 2.40 8.96 0.98
C ALA A 156 2.72 7.48 0.68
N GLY A 157 3.61 6.86 1.46
CA GLY A 157 3.95 5.44 1.31
C GLY A 157 2.75 4.53 1.55
N LEU A 158 1.98 4.78 2.62
CA LEU A 158 0.75 4.04 2.91
C LEU A 158 -0.30 4.23 1.82
N LYS A 159 -0.53 5.47 1.36
CA LYS A 159 -1.46 5.75 0.25
C LYS A 159 -1.05 5.01 -1.02
N LEU A 160 0.24 4.99 -1.35
CA LEU A 160 0.75 4.28 -2.52
C LEU A 160 0.50 2.78 -2.39
N ALA A 161 0.82 2.17 -1.24
CA ALA A 161 0.58 0.75 -1.01
C ALA A 161 -0.92 0.40 -1.11
N ILE A 162 -1.78 1.19 -0.46
CA ILE A 162 -3.24 1.01 -0.51
C ILE A 162 -3.75 1.09 -1.96
N ALA A 163 -3.33 2.12 -2.71
CA ALA A 163 -3.73 2.28 -4.10
C ALA A 163 -3.23 1.13 -4.98
N PHE A 164 -1.97 0.70 -4.78
CA PHE A 164 -1.38 -0.43 -5.51
C PHE A 164 -2.17 -1.71 -5.30
N PHE A 165 -2.49 -2.07 -4.06
CA PHE A 165 -3.25 -3.29 -3.77
C PHE A 165 -4.73 -3.19 -4.17
N TYR A 166 -5.34 -2.01 -4.05
CA TYR A 166 -6.73 -1.82 -4.46
C TYR A 166 -6.90 -1.89 -5.97
N TYR A 167 -6.15 -1.08 -6.73
CA TYR A 167 -6.26 -1.07 -8.20
C TYR A 167 -5.56 -2.26 -8.87
N GLY A 168 -4.82 -3.06 -8.11
CA GLY A 168 -4.34 -4.37 -8.53
C GLY A 168 -5.42 -5.47 -8.48
N ASP A 169 -6.63 -5.19 -8.00
CA ASP A 169 -7.78 -6.08 -8.08
C ASP A 169 -8.51 -5.87 -9.42
N ASP A 170 -8.65 -6.91 -10.22
CA ASP A 170 -9.22 -6.85 -11.57
C ASP A 170 -10.69 -6.37 -11.60
N ARG A 171 -11.43 -6.64 -10.51
CA ARG A 171 -12.80 -6.15 -10.32
C ARG A 171 -12.88 -4.63 -10.27
N THR A 172 -11.76 -3.93 -10.05
CA THR A 172 -11.68 -2.46 -10.07
C THR A 172 -11.33 -1.88 -11.44
N TRP A 173 -10.82 -2.67 -12.39
CA TRP A 173 -10.28 -2.13 -13.63
C TRP A 173 -11.32 -1.43 -14.49
N LYS A 174 -12.50 -2.06 -14.65
CA LYS A 174 -13.61 -1.49 -15.43
C LYS A 174 -14.05 -0.12 -14.92
N SER A 175 -14.06 0.09 -13.60
CA SER A 175 -14.47 1.37 -13.02
C SER A 175 -13.43 2.48 -13.19
N THR A 176 -12.18 2.12 -13.50
CA THR A 176 -11.09 3.06 -13.85
C THR A 176 -10.96 3.29 -15.35
N GLY A 177 -11.76 2.62 -16.19
CA GLY A 177 -11.62 2.64 -17.65
C GLY A 177 -10.44 1.82 -18.16
N TYR A 178 -9.88 0.92 -17.34
CA TYR A 178 -8.83 0.00 -17.75
C TYR A 178 -9.43 -1.34 -18.17
N ASP A 179 -9.13 -1.80 -19.39
CA ASP A 179 -9.64 -3.07 -19.94
C ASP A 179 -8.83 -4.30 -19.52
N GLY A 180 -7.83 -4.11 -18.64
CA GLY A 180 -6.92 -5.16 -18.22
C GLY A 180 -5.67 -5.33 -19.09
N PRO A 181 -4.80 -6.29 -18.76
CA PRO A 181 -3.51 -6.47 -19.41
C PRO A 181 -3.63 -6.90 -20.87
N TRP A 182 -2.98 -6.15 -21.77
CA TRP A 182 -2.89 -6.48 -23.19
C TRP A 182 -2.20 -7.82 -23.46
N ILE A 183 -1.30 -8.26 -22.59
CA ILE A 183 -0.60 -9.55 -22.72
C ILE A 183 -1.59 -10.72 -22.64
N ALA A 184 -2.53 -10.69 -21.69
CA ALA A 184 -3.56 -11.73 -21.59
C ALA A 184 -4.42 -11.79 -22.85
N ARG A 185 -4.77 -10.61 -23.41
CA ARG A 185 -5.48 -10.51 -24.69
C ARG A 185 -4.68 -11.10 -25.83
N ARG A 186 -3.38 -10.77 -25.92
CA ARG A 186 -2.46 -11.30 -26.94
C ARG A 186 -2.27 -12.82 -26.82
N ILE A 187 -2.16 -13.36 -25.61
CA ILE A 187 -2.07 -14.82 -25.40
C ILE A 187 -3.37 -15.48 -25.86
N ALA A 188 -4.53 -14.96 -25.48
CA ALA A 188 -5.82 -15.49 -25.92
C ALA A 188 -6.06 -15.37 -27.44
N GLU A 189 -5.57 -14.29 -28.08
CA GLU A 189 -5.53 -14.15 -29.54
C GLU A 189 -4.58 -15.19 -30.16
N THR A 190 -3.39 -15.36 -29.60
CA THR A 190 -2.39 -16.32 -30.09
C THR A 190 -2.89 -17.76 -29.96
N GLU A 191 -3.50 -18.13 -28.84
CA GLU A 191 -4.11 -19.46 -28.65
C GLU A 191 -5.26 -19.73 -29.63
N ARG A 192 -5.98 -18.67 -30.05
CA ARG A 192 -7.05 -18.76 -31.05
C ARG A 192 -6.51 -18.94 -32.47
N ASP A 193 -5.50 -18.15 -32.84
CA ASP A 193 -4.94 -18.11 -34.20
C ASP A 193 -3.91 -19.23 -34.43
N PHE A 194 -3.23 -19.66 -33.37
CA PHE A 194 -2.22 -20.70 -33.34
C PHE A 194 -2.42 -21.58 -32.10
N PRO A 195 -3.37 -22.53 -32.14
CA PRO A 195 -3.59 -23.42 -31.00
C PRO A 195 -2.30 -24.17 -30.68
N PHE A 196 -1.74 -23.93 -29.50
CA PHE A 196 -0.61 -24.72 -29.01
C PHE A 196 -1.06 -26.19 -28.95
N PRO A 197 -0.31 -27.13 -29.56
CA PRO A 197 -0.69 -28.53 -29.52
C PRO A 197 -0.73 -29.00 -28.06
N THR A 198 -1.91 -29.38 -27.58
CA THR A 198 -2.17 -29.77 -26.18
C THR A 198 -1.61 -31.17 -25.83
N SER A 199 -0.66 -31.70 -26.58
CA SER A 199 -0.17 -33.09 -26.42
C SER A 199 1.34 -33.16 -26.25
N VAL A 200 1.81 -32.92 -25.02
CA VAL A 200 3.11 -33.43 -24.57
C VAL A 200 2.99 -34.13 -23.22
N HIS A 201 1.95 -34.94 -22.99
CA HIS A 201 1.95 -35.90 -21.88
C HIS A 201 1.27 -37.25 -22.17
N GLU A 202 1.04 -37.60 -23.43
CA GLU A 202 0.72 -38.99 -23.78
C GLU A 202 2.03 -39.75 -24.09
N LYS A 203 2.85 -39.96 -23.06
CA LYS A 203 3.82 -41.07 -23.13
C LYS A 203 3.03 -42.35 -22.89
N LYS A 204 2.73 -43.01 -24.01
CA LYS A 204 2.30 -44.41 -24.11
C LYS A 204 3.26 -45.35 -23.37
N ALA A 205 2.62 -46.39 -22.82
CA ALA A 205 3.11 -47.70 -22.38
C ALA A 205 3.80 -47.76 -21.01
#